data_AF-A0A4Q3VI12-F1
#
_entry.id   AF-A0A4Q3VI12-F1
#
_cell.length_a   1.000
_cell.length_b   1.000
_cell.length_c   1.000
_cell.angle_alpha   90.00
_cell.angle_beta   90.00
_cell.angle_gamma   90.00
#
_symmetry.space_group_name_H-M   'P 1'
#
loop_
_entity.id
_entity.type
_entity.pdbx_description
1 polymer ?
#
loop_
_entity_poly.entity_id
_entity_poly.type
_entity_poly.pdbx_seq_one_letter_code
_entity_poly.pdbx_strand_id
1 'polypeptide(L)' 'MSRIPMNRFLQVEEAAAMVAWLASEECSFTTGGVFDISGGRAVY' A
#
# COMPACT_ATOMS: atom_id res chain seq x y z
N MET A 1 -3.27 8.74 -16.26
CA MET A 1 -2.86 9.31 -14.97
C MET A 1 -3.96 10.07 -14.21
N SER A 2 -5.01 10.61 -14.85
CA SER A 2 -6.04 11.42 -14.16
C SER A 2 -6.83 10.75 -13.02
N ARG A 3 -6.73 9.41 -12.88
CA ARG A 3 -7.40 8.65 -11.81
C ARG A 3 -6.47 8.18 -10.69
N ILE A 4 -5.17 8.52 -10.75
CA ILE A 4 -4.21 8.23 -9.68
C ILE A 4 -3.75 9.59 -9.16
N PRO A 5 -4.28 10.07 -8.03
CA PRO A 5 -3.91 11.37 -7.46
C PRO A 5 -2.41 11.57 -7.28
N MET A 6 -1.66 10.52 -6.93
CA MET A 6 -0.20 10.59 -6.81
C MET A 6 0.54 10.80 -8.15
N ASN A 7 -0.18 10.78 -9.28
CA ASN A 7 0.32 11.05 -10.63
C ASN A 7 1.56 10.24 -11.04
N ARG A 8 1.70 9.03 -10.49
CA ARG A 8 2.71 8.04 -10.87
C ARG A 8 2.22 6.65 -10.52
N PHE A 9 2.89 5.64 -11.07
CA PHE A 9 2.69 4.27 -10.64
C PHE A 9 3.38 4.02 -9.30
N LEU A 10 2.83 3.07 -8.54
CA LEU A 10 3.50 2.45 -7.41
C LEU A 10 4.77 1.76 -7.93
N GLN A 11 5.87 1.89 -7.19
CA GLN A 11 7.12 1.18 -7.47
C GLN A 11 7.12 -0.17 -6.77
N VAL A 12 7.85 -1.14 -7.31
CA VAL A 12 7.91 -2.51 -6.75
C VAL A 12 8.45 -2.48 -5.32
N GLU A 13 9.40 -1.59 -5.07
CA GLU A 13 10.07 -1.38 -3.79
C GLU A 13 9.09 -0.86 -2.74
N GLU A 14 8.11 -0.04 -3.12
CA GLU A 14 7.08 0.47 -2.22
C GLU A 14 6.08 -0.63 -1.82
N ALA A 15 5.73 -1.51 -2.77
CA ALA A 15 4.93 -2.68 -2.47
C ALA A 15 5.69 -3.65 -1.54
N ALA A 16 6.97 -3.91 -1.85
CA ALA A 16 7.83 -4.78 -1.05
C ALA A 16 8.01 -4.25 0.37
N ALA A 17 8.20 -2.94 0.54
CA ALA A 17 8.32 -2.31 1.86
C ALA A 17 7.04 -2.46 2.69
N MET A 18 5.85 -2.25 2.08
CA MET A 18 4.58 -2.46 2.78
C MET A 18 4.42 -3.92 3.22
N VAL A 19 4.73 -4.88 2.32
CA VAL A 19 4.68 -6.32 2.65
C VAL A 19 5.67 -6.68 3.76
N ALA A 20 6.89 -6.15 3.71
CA ALA A 20 7.90 -6.40 4.72
C ALA A 20 7.46 -5.89 6.10
N TRP A 21 6.86 -4.69 6.17
CA TRP A 21 6.30 -4.17 7.40
C TRP A 21 5.14 -5.03 7.92
N LEU A 22 4.19 -5.41 7.05
CA LEU A 22 3.07 -6.30 7.41
C LEU A 22 3.54 -7.66 7.96
N ALA A 23 4.66 -8.18 7.44
CA ALA A 23 5.24 -9.44 7.88
C ALA A 23 6.15 -9.33 9.12
N SER A 24 6.41 -8.11 9.60
CA SER A 24 7.32 -7.84 10.71
C SER A 24 6.60 -7.83 12.07
N GLU A 25 7.39 -7.89 13.16
CA GLU A 25 6.86 -7.72 14.53
C GLU A 25 6.29 -6.31 14.78
N GLU A 26 6.67 -5.32 13.97
CA GLU A 26 6.14 -3.96 14.06
C GLU A 26 4.64 -3.88 13.72
N CYS A 27 4.10 -4.87 13.01
CA CYS A 27 2.67 -5.00 12.70
C CYS A 27 1.97 -6.12 13.51
N SER A 28 2.57 -6.57 14.61
CA SER A 28 2.16 -7.80 15.33
C SER A 28 0.74 -7.79 15.93
N PHE A 29 0.13 -6.63 16.15
CA PHE A 29 -1.21 -6.51 16.74
C PHE A 29 -2.32 -6.14 15.74
N THR A 30 -2.03 -6.19 14.44
CA THR A 30 -3.01 -5.94 13.38
C THR A 30 -3.41 -7.24 12.69
N THR A 31 -4.70 -7.44 12.47
CA THR A 31 -5.21 -8.57 11.68
C THR A 31 -6.48 -8.17 10.92
N GLY A 32 -6.72 -8.79 9.76
CA GLY A 32 -7.89 -8.54 8.92
C GLY A 32 -7.96 -7.16 8.25
N GLY A 33 -6.89 -6.35 8.36
CA GLY A 33 -6.81 -5.02 7.74
C GLY A 33 -6.48 -5.09 6.25
N VAL A 34 -6.92 -4.07 5.50
CA VAL A 34 -6.57 -3.86 4.09
C VAL A 34 -5.84 -2.53 3.96
N PHE A 35 -4.63 -2.56 3.41
CA PHE A 35 -3.85 -1.36 3.12
C PHE A 35 -3.93 -1.05 1.63
N ASP A 36 -4.64 0.02 1.26
CA ASP A 36 -4.71 0.48 -0.12
C ASP A 36 -3.44 1.24 -0.50
N ILE A 37 -2.75 0.74 -1.53
CA ILE A 37 -1.54 1.34 -2.10
C ILE A 37 -1.78 1.79 -3.55
N SER A 38 -3.02 2.18 -3.87
CA SER A 38 -3.44 2.51 -5.23
C SER A 38 -2.98 3.89 -5.73
N GLY A 39 -2.18 4.61 -4.94
CA GLY A 39 -1.79 5.99 -5.23
C GLY A 39 -2.94 6.99 -5.08
N GLY A 40 -3.89 6.69 -4.19
CA GLY A 40 -5.07 7.50 -3.91
C GLY A 40 -6.21 7.31 -4.92
N ARG A 41 -6.11 6.31 -5.82
CA ARG A 41 -7.18 6.06 -6.78
C ARG A 41 -8.49 5.78 -6.05
N ALA A 42 -8.48 4.87 -5.08
CA ALA A 42 -9.57 4.59 -4.11
C ALA A 42 -11.01 4.74 -4.67
N VAL A 43 -11.21 4.37 -5.93
CA VAL A 43 -12.54 4.27 -6.55
C VAL A 43 -12.87 2.79 -6.52
N TYR A 44 -13.80 2.43 -5.64
CA TYR A 44 -14.38 1.11 -5.44
C TYR A 44 -15.89 1.20 -5.65
#